data_AF-A0A7S3WCW7-F1
#
_entry.id   AF-A0A7S3WCW7-F1
#
_cell.length_a   1.000
_cell.length_b   1.000
_cell.length_c   1.000
_cell.angle_alpha   90.00
_cell.angle_beta   90.00
_cell.angle_gamma   90.00
#
_symmetry.space_group_name_H-M   'P 1'
#
loop_
_entity.id
_entity.type
_entity.pdbx_description
1 polymer ?
#
loop_
_entity_poly.entity_id
_entity_poly.type
_entity_poly.pdbx_seq_one_letter_code
_entity_poly.pdbx_strand_id
1 'polypeptide(L)'
;VFVSSDKDEGPFKEYHGEMPWLALPYDQRDLKATLSKKFKVQGIPSVVVLDGSGSVLNKDGRSAIASDPTGASFPWIPKKLKEVLAPLKLIGKDGSKSSFDNLKDKVIGIYFSAHWC
;
A
#
# COMPACT_ATOMS: atom_id res chain seq x y z
N VAL A 1 -4.40 -9.76 -10.95
CA VAL A 1 -3.40 -10.27 -11.91
C VAL A 1 -2.14 -10.61 -11.14
N PHE A 2 -1.70 -11.87 -11.16
CA PHE A 2 -0.47 -12.34 -10.54
C PHE A 2 0.73 -11.96 -11.40
N VAL A 3 1.77 -11.40 -10.78
CA VAL A 3 3.02 -11.04 -11.43
C VAL A 3 4.12 -11.78 -10.68
N SER A 4 4.47 -12.95 -11.17
CA SER A 4 5.37 -13.86 -10.48
C SER A 4 6.78 -13.28 -10.32
N SER A 5 7.41 -13.59 -9.18
CA SER A 5 8.84 -13.38 -8.93
C SER A 5 9.61 -14.71 -8.85
N ASP A 6 9.00 -15.81 -9.27
CA ASP A 6 9.64 -17.13 -9.35
C ASP A 6 10.85 -17.09 -10.28
N LYS A 7 11.86 -17.90 -9.93
CA LYS A 7 13.11 -17.97 -10.68
C LYS A 7 12.97 -18.79 -11.96
N ASP A 8 12.01 -19.72 -12.00
CA ASP A 8 11.81 -20.71 -13.05
C ASP A 8 10.32 -20.89 -13.40
N GLU A 9 10.02 -21.38 -14.60
CA GLU A 9 8.65 -21.50 -15.12
C GLU A 9 7.86 -22.63 -14.42
N GLY A 10 8.52 -23.71 -14.01
CA GLY A 10 7.88 -24.85 -13.33
C GLY A 10 7.17 -24.44 -12.04
N PRO A 11 7.89 -23.85 -11.06
CA PRO A 11 7.31 -23.32 -9.83
C PRO A 11 6.21 -22.26 -10.08
N PHE A 12 6.37 -21.42 -11.10
CA PHE A 12 5.33 -20.47 -11.49
C PHE A 12 4.02 -21.17 -11.87
N LYS A 13 4.09 -22.21 -12.71
CA LYS A 13 2.91 -22.97 -13.17
C LYS A 13 2.21 -23.66 -12.02
N GLU A 14 2.97 -24.29 -11.12
CA GLU A 14 2.44 -24.95 -9.93
C GLU A 14 1.72 -23.95 -9.02
N TYR A 15 2.40 -22.86 -8.64
CA TYR A 15 1.85 -21.89 -7.71
C TYR A 15 0.69 -21.08 -8.31
N HIS A 16 0.75 -20.72 -9.59
CA HIS A 16 -0.37 -20.08 -10.29
C HIS A 16 -1.56 -21.02 -10.46
N GLY A 17 -1.33 -22.34 -10.58
CA GLY A 17 -2.38 -23.36 -10.68
C GLY A 17 -3.30 -23.41 -9.45
N GLU A 18 -2.82 -22.98 -8.28
CA GLU A 18 -3.61 -22.87 -7.05
C GLU A 18 -4.46 -21.58 -6.99
N MET A 19 -4.25 -20.65 -7.93
CA MET A 19 -4.82 -19.32 -7.88
C MET A 19 -5.98 -19.15 -8.87
N PRO A 20 -7.14 -18.61 -8.44
CA PRO A 20 -8.31 -18.44 -9.32
C PRO A 20 -8.19 -17.21 -10.25
N TRP A 21 -7.08 -16.48 -10.22
CA TRP A 21 -6.92 -15.21 -10.94
C TRP A 21 -5.93 -15.30 -12.11
N LEU A 22 -6.02 -14.34 -13.03
CA LEU A 22 -5.12 -14.20 -14.18
C LEU A 22 -3.66 -13.96 -13.75
N ALA A 23 -2.70 -14.37 -14.57
CA ALA A 23 -1.28 -14.08 -14.39
C ALA A 23 -0.67 -13.39 -15.61
N LEU A 24 0.39 -12.61 -15.39
CA LEU A 24 1.31 -12.21 -16.45
C LEU A 24 2.05 -13.46 -16.94
N PRO A 25 2.12 -13.72 -18.27
CA PRO A 25 2.89 -14.83 -18.80
C PRO A 25 4.34 -14.82 -18.30
N TYR A 26 4.86 -16.00 -17.97
CA TYR A 26 6.15 -16.12 -17.30
C TYR A 26 7.33 -15.60 -18.14
N ASP A 27 7.26 -15.77 -19.46
CA ASP A 27 8.27 -15.31 -20.42
C ASP A 27 8.38 -13.78 -20.51
N GLN A 28 7.38 -13.03 -20.05
CA GLN A 28 7.33 -11.56 -20.05
C GLN A 28 8.18 -10.94 -18.92
N ARG A 29 9.44 -11.35 -18.79
CA ARG A 29 10.35 -10.95 -17.69
C ARG A 29 10.66 -9.45 -17.70
N ASP A 30 10.81 -8.85 -18.86
CA ASP A 30 11.08 -7.41 -19.00
C ASP A 30 9.86 -6.57 -18.57
N LEU A 31 8.65 -7.02 -18.93
CA LEU A 31 7.42 -6.36 -18.49
C LEU A 31 7.23 -6.51 -16.98
N LYS A 32 7.54 -7.69 -16.41
CA LYS A 32 7.56 -7.89 -14.95
C LYS A 32 8.51 -6.91 -14.26
N ALA A 33 9.72 -6.73 -14.78
CA ALA A 33 10.70 -5.80 -14.25
C ALA A 33 10.21 -4.35 -14.35
N THR A 34 9.61 -3.98 -15.49
CA THR A 34 9.00 -2.67 -15.74
C THR A 34 7.89 -2.36 -14.74
N LEU A 35 6.98 -3.31 -14.50
CA LEU A 35 5.89 -3.17 -13.53
C LEU A 35 6.43 -3.03 -12.10
N SER A 36 7.40 -3.87 -11.73
CA SER A 36 8.04 -3.83 -10.41
C SER A 36 8.68 -2.47 -10.14
N LYS A 37 9.39 -1.90 -11.13
CA LYS A 37 9.98 -0.56 -11.06
C LYS A 37 8.91 0.54 -11.02
N LYS A 38 7.91 0.49 -11.90
CA LYS A 38 6.81 1.48 -11.99
C LYS A 38 6.09 1.62 -10.66
N PHE A 39 5.79 0.50 -10.01
CA PHE A 39 5.06 0.49 -8.74
C PHE A 39 5.96 0.52 -7.50
N LYS A 40 7.29 0.56 -7.68
CA LYS A 40 8.29 0.58 -6.61
C LYS A 40 8.15 -0.61 -5.65
N VAL A 41 7.93 -1.80 -6.19
CA VAL A 41 7.86 -3.04 -5.41
C VAL A 41 9.26 -3.35 -4.87
N GLN A 42 9.40 -3.34 -3.54
CA GLN A 42 10.68 -3.59 -2.85
C GLN A 42 10.74 -4.94 -2.12
N GLY A 43 9.60 -5.61 -1.94
CA GLY A 43 9.50 -6.90 -1.28
C GLY A 43 8.22 -7.63 -1.68
N ILE A 44 8.18 -8.94 -1.41
CA ILE A 44 7.01 -9.78 -1.63
C ILE A 44 6.52 -10.35 -0.29
N PRO A 45 5.19 -10.59 -0.12
CA PRO A 45 4.12 -10.28 -1.06
C PRO A 45 3.81 -8.77 -1.15
N SER A 46 3.38 -8.31 -2.33
CA SER A 46 2.96 -6.93 -2.60
C SER A 46 1.68 -6.93 -3.44
N VAL A 47 0.75 -6.01 -3.15
CA VAL A 47 -0.49 -5.83 -3.91
C VAL A 47 -0.69 -4.33 -4.18
N VAL A 48 -0.87 -3.97 -5.45
CA VAL A 48 -1.19 -2.62 -5.88
C VAL A 48 -2.61 -2.62 -6.43
N VAL A 49 -3.45 -1.74 -5.89
CA VAL A 49 -4.84 -1.55 -6.33
C VAL A 49 -4.86 -0.45 -7.38
N LEU A 50 -5.41 -0.77 -8.54
CA LEU A 50 -5.56 0.14 -9.67
C LEU A 50 -7.05 0.27 -10.02
N ASP A 51 -7.43 1.38 -10.65
CA ASP A 51 -8.72 1.49 -11.31
C ASP A 51 -8.67 0.92 -12.75
N GLY A 52 -9.81 0.95 -13.45
CA GLY A 52 -9.91 0.46 -14.84
C GLY A 52 -9.09 1.25 -15.86
N SER A 53 -8.62 2.46 -15.52
CA SER A 53 -7.72 3.26 -16.35
C SER A 53 -6.23 2.93 -16.12
N GLY A 54 -5.93 2.15 -15.08
CA GLY A 54 -4.57 1.87 -14.62
C GLY A 54 -4.00 2.92 -13.66
N SER A 55 -4.84 3.83 -13.13
CA SER A 55 -4.44 4.79 -12.10
C SER A 55 -4.32 4.10 -10.75
N VAL A 56 -3.31 4.49 -9.97
CA VAL A 56 -3.04 3.85 -8.67
C VAL A 56 -4.01 4.38 -7.60
N LEU A 57 -4.80 3.48 -7.03
CA LEU A 57 -5.69 3.76 -5.90
C LEU A 57 -5.00 3.50 -4.56
N ASN A 58 -4.24 2.40 -4.44
CA ASN A 58 -3.48 2.06 -3.24
C ASN A 58 -2.22 1.23 -3.59
N LYS A 59 -1.07 1.56 -3.02
CA LYS A 59 0.19 0.81 -3.18
C LYS A 59 0.46 -0.23 -2.09
N ASP A 60 -0.26 -0.15 -0.97
CA ASP A 60 -0.14 -1.01 0.20
C ASP A 60 -1.38 -1.92 0.36
N GLY A 61 -1.84 -2.48 -0.76
CA GLY A 61 -3.04 -3.32 -0.79
C GLY A 61 -2.88 -4.59 0.05
N ARG A 62 -1.65 -5.11 0.21
CA ARG A 62 -1.40 -6.30 1.03
C ARG A 62 -1.77 -6.04 2.49
N SER A 63 -1.31 -4.92 3.05
CA SER A 63 -1.58 -4.57 4.43
C SER A 63 -3.07 -4.23 4.63
N ALA A 64 -3.69 -3.60 3.62
CA ALA A 64 -5.13 -3.34 3.63
C ALA A 64 -5.97 -4.63 3.67
N ILE A 65 -5.66 -5.63 2.83
CA ILE A 65 -6.32 -6.95 2.84
C ILE A 65 -6.17 -7.61 4.22
N ALA A 66 -4.97 -7.56 4.81
CA ALA A 66 -4.73 -8.14 6.13
C ALA A 66 -5.54 -7.45 7.24
N SER A 67 -5.79 -6.14 7.11
CA SER A 67 -6.52 -5.34 8.10
C SER A 67 -8.04 -5.36 7.91
N ASP A 68 -8.52 -5.62 6.69
CA ASP A 68 -9.93 -5.64 6.30
C ASP A 68 -10.25 -6.90 5.48
N PRO A 69 -10.27 -8.09 6.12
CA PRO A 69 -10.38 -9.37 5.43
C PRO A 69 -11.74 -9.58 4.74
N THR A 70 -12.79 -8.86 5.15
CA THR A 70 -14.09 -8.89 4.49
C THR A 70 -14.19 -7.89 3.34
N GLY A 71 -13.21 -7.00 3.19
CA GLY A 71 -13.18 -5.98 2.14
C GLY A 71 -14.24 -4.89 2.30
N ALA A 72 -14.70 -4.62 3.53
CA ALA A 72 -15.74 -3.63 3.80
C ALA A 72 -15.35 -2.20 3.34
N SER A 73 -14.06 -1.91 3.28
CA SER A 73 -13.50 -0.62 2.85
C SER A 73 -12.82 -0.67 1.48
N PHE A 74 -12.99 -1.75 0.70
CA PHE A 74 -12.49 -1.83 -0.67
C PHE A 74 -13.01 -0.64 -1.51
N PRO A 75 -12.18 0.04 -2.35
CA PRO A 75 -10.84 -0.33 -2.83
C PRO A 75 -9.66 0.12 -1.96
N TRP A 76 -9.89 0.40 -0.68
CA TRP A 76 -8.86 0.77 0.29
C TRP A 76 -8.01 1.97 -0.13
N ILE A 77 -8.63 3.00 -0.72
CA ILE A 77 -7.93 4.23 -1.06
C ILE A 77 -7.37 4.83 0.25
N PRO A 78 -6.05 5.09 0.36
CA PRO A 78 -5.46 5.64 1.56
C PRO A 78 -6.15 6.95 1.94
N LYS A 79 -6.56 7.04 3.21
CA LYS A 79 -7.14 8.27 3.75
C LYS A 79 -6.15 9.41 3.63
N LYS A 80 -6.64 10.59 3.26
CA LYS A 80 -5.82 11.79 3.20
C LYS A 80 -5.35 12.14 4.60
N LEU A 81 -4.19 12.79 4.73
CA LEU A 81 -3.64 13.17 6.03
C LEU A 81 -4.65 13.96 6.88
N LYS A 82 -5.41 14.88 6.26
CA LYS A 82 -6.49 15.62 6.93
C LYS A 82 -7.55 14.68 7.53
N GLU A 83 -7.95 13.63 6.84
CA GLU A 83 -8.98 12.70 7.32
C GLU A 83 -8.47 11.87 8.50
N VAL A 84 -7.17 11.55 8.51
CA VAL A 84 -6.53 10.83 9.61
C VAL A 84 -6.31 11.73 10.82
N LEU A 85 -5.90 12.98 10.60
CA LEU A 85 -5.53 13.91 11.68
C LEU A 85 -6.68 14.75 12.22
N ALA A 86 -7.73 15.03 11.42
CA ALA A 86 -8.88 15.83 11.84
C ALA A 86 -9.54 15.35 13.16
N PRO A 87 -9.73 14.03 13.40
CA PRO A 87 -10.32 13.58 14.67
C PRO A 87 -9.33 13.61 15.84
N LEU A 88 -8.03 13.82 15.61
CA LEU A 88 -7.00 13.73 16.65
C LEU A 88 -6.81 15.06 17.38
N LYS A 89 -6.54 14.98 18.68
CA LYS A 89 -6.05 16.11 19.49
C LYS A 89 -4.56 15.96 19.68
N LEU A 90 -3.80 16.91 19.16
CA LEU A 90 -2.36 17.01 19.37
C LEU A 90 -2.07 17.58 20.76
N ILE A 91 -0.99 17.14 21.39
CA ILE A 91 -0.64 17.53 22.75
C ILE A 91 0.71 18.27 22.72
N GLY A 92 0.74 19.48 23.26
CA GLY A 92 1.94 20.28 23.47
C GLY A 92 2.72 19.82 24.71
N LYS A 93 3.97 20.28 24.84
CA LYS A 93 4.84 19.96 25.99
C LYS A 93 4.20 20.29 27.35
N ASP A 94 3.39 21.35 27.39
CA ASP A 94 2.67 21.85 28.55
C ASP A 94 1.31 21.15 28.79
N GLY A 95 0.98 20.13 27.99
CA GLY A 95 -0.31 19.45 28.03
C GLY A 95 -1.43 20.19 27.30
N SER A 96 -1.15 21.34 26.68
CA SER A 96 -2.12 22.04 25.85
C SER A 96 -2.59 21.14 24.69
N LYS A 97 -3.88 21.23 24.36
CA LYS A 97 -4.48 20.46 23.27
C LYS A 97 -4.66 21.38 22.06
N SER A 98 -4.20 20.94 20.90
CA SER A 98 -4.43 21.61 19.61
C SER A 98 -5.19 20.68 18.67
N SER A 99 -6.08 21.25 17.84
CA SER A 99 -6.70 20.52 16.72
C SER A 99 -5.87 20.64 15.45
N PHE A 100 -6.21 19.83 14.45
CA PHE A 100 -5.65 19.91 13.10
C PHE A 100 -5.94 21.27 12.41
N ASP A 101 -6.98 22.00 12.82
CA ASP A 101 -7.34 23.27 12.19
C ASP A 101 -6.22 24.31 12.26
N ASN A 102 -5.43 24.27 13.35
CA ASN A 102 -4.28 25.16 13.55
C ASN A 102 -3.07 24.83 12.66
N LEU A 103 -3.16 23.79 11.84
CA LEU A 103 -2.10 23.29 10.96
C LEU A 103 -2.43 23.42 9.46
N LYS A 104 -3.65 23.83 9.09
CA LYS A 104 -4.15 23.77 7.70
C LYS A 104 -3.29 24.51 6.68
N ASP A 105 -2.72 25.64 7.07
CA ASP A 105 -1.92 26.52 6.19
C ASP A 105 -0.41 26.39 6.46
N LYS A 106 0.01 25.35 7.19
CA LYS A 106 1.41 25.14 7.57
C LYS A 106 2.03 24.01 6.77
N VAL A 107 3.34 24.09 6.57
CA VAL A 107 4.15 22.93 6.19
C VAL A 107 4.33 22.05 7.43
N ILE A 108 3.96 20.77 7.32
CA ILE A 108 3.94 19.82 8.45
C ILE A 108 5.01 18.75 8.23
N GLY A 109 5.90 18.56 9.22
CA GLY A 109 6.78 17.40 9.33
C GLY A 109 6.26 16.42 10.37
N ILE A 110 6.25 15.12 10.06
CA ILE A 110 5.87 14.05 11.01
C ILE A 110 7.12 13.22 11.31
N TYR A 111 7.51 13.18 12.58
CA TYR A 111 8.68 12.44 13.06
C TYR A 111 8.24 11.21 13.84
N PHE A 112 8.72 10.05 13.42
CA PHE A 112 8.46 8.76 14.09
C PHE A 112 9.73 8.34 14.82
N SER A 113 9.68 8.29 16.14
CA SER A 113 10.79 7.84 16.99
C SER A 113 10.30 7.17 18.25
N ALA A 114 11.12 6.28 18.80
CA ALA A 114 10.98 5.77 20.15
C ALA A 114 12.33 5.90 20.86
N HIS A 115 12.28 6.15 22.17
CA HIS A 115 13.44 6.02 23.04
C HIS A 115 13.28 4.70 23.79
N TRP A 116 14.14 3.74 23.48
CA TRP A 116 14.16 2.45 24.15
C TRP A 116 15.23 2.55 25.25
N CYS A 117 14.81 2.40 26.51
CA CYS A 117 15.70 2.20 27.65
C CYS A 117 15.95 0.70 27.85
#